data_AF-A0A355RPH9-F1
#
_entry.id   AF-A0A355RPH9-F1
#
_cell.length_a   1.000
_cell.length_b   1.000
_cell.length_c   1.000
_cell.angle_alpha   90.00
_cell.angle_beta   90.00
_cell.angle_gamma   90.00
#
_symmetry.space_group_name_H-M   'P 1'
#
loop_
_entity.id
_entity.type
_entity.pdbx_description
1 polymer ?
#
loop_
_entity_poly.entity_id
_entity_poly.type
_entity_poly.pdbx_seq_one_letter_code
_entity_poly.pdbx_strand_id
1 'polypeptide(L)'
;MRLNISKEQFLKALLSAGKAIAPKNPNAILASLKLDLNEKGLEIIGSNSSMTIKSTVPYMIGEKNVITNSIVGSTLINAHLLTEIVRRMEGEIIGFDVIDKSIAKIDDGRSSFKLNCTTAEEYPDIDLEPNGTVFTMPCSTLTELVEQSAFAASTKEQRFILTALNLEAGDNKLVATATDSARLSRKSVDLDADISFKCNIPARALLDIVHMFENARTVEIAISDRKALFSFDGTVVSSCLVPGDYPVTKSIIPQNFNYFLEVNAQELLSAMGRVSVLASDRESVIKLSMSEDNVEVSVKSQENGSANEHIQTFQYTGERLEVSFNSLFVVDAIKALKSEDVTICFQAEMKPFVVKNGKDESVVELITPMRTY
;
A
#
# COMPACT_ATOMS: atom_id res chain seq x y z
N MET A 1 0.21 -30.57 18.86
CA MET A 1 0.98 -29.32 19.01
C MET A 1 0.79 -28.79 20.42
N ARG A 2 1.88 -28.42 21.09
CA ARG A 2 1.89 -27.77 22.41
C ARG A 2 3.00 -26.74 22.45
N LEU A 3 2.80 -25.59 23.08
CA LEU A 3 3.84 -24.60 23.34
C LEU A 3 3.44 -23.61 24.44
N ASN A 4 4.43 -23.01 25.07
CA ASN A 4 4.31 -21.75 25.80
C ASN A 4 5.01 -20.66 24.97
N ILE A 5 4.36 -19.52 24.74
CA ILE A 5 4.86 -18.46 23.87
C ILE A 5 4.69 -17.08 24.52
N SER A 6 5.62 -16.16 24.29
CA SER A 6 5.45 -14.74 24.66
C SER A 6 4.17 -14.18 24.03
N LYS A 7 3.29 -13.59 24.86
CA LYS A 7 2.05 -12.95 24.41
C LYS A 7 2.32 -11.87 23.37
N GLU A 8 3.34 -11.04 23.61
CA GLU A 8 3.70 -9.94 22.72
C GLU A 8 4.05 -10.45 21.32
N GLN A 9 4.97 -11.43 21.24
CA GLN A 9 5.41 -11.99 19.97
C GLN A 9 4.30 -12.79 19.27
N PHE A 10 3.49 -13.52 20.04
CA PHE A 10 2.37 -14.27 19.48
C PHE A 10 1.31 -13.33 18.90
N LEU A 11 0.91 -12.30 19.66
CA LEU A 11 -0.07 -11.32 19.20
C LEU A 11 0.43 -10.57 17.96
N LYS A 12 1.71 -10.18 17.93
CA LYS A 12 2.31 -9.54 16.75
C LYS A 12 2.19 -10.42 15.50
N ALA A 13 2.55 -11.70 15.60
CA ALA A 13 2.47 -12.64 14.47
C ALA A 13 1.02 -12.93 14.05
N LEU A 14 0.09 -13.05 15.01
CA LEU A 14 -1.35 -13.20 14.74
C LEU A 14 -1.92 -12.00 13.99
N LEU A 15 -1.59 -10.77 14.42
CA LEU A 15 -2.03 -9.54 13.76
C LEU A 15 -1.44 -9.43 12.36
N SER A 16 -0.17 -9.80 12.18
CA SER A 16 0.49 -9.80 10.86
C SER A 16 -0.19 -10.76 9.89
N ALA A 17 -0.28 -12.05 10.24
CA ALA A 17 -0.92 -13.07 9.40
C ALA A 17 -2.42 -12.80 9.19
N GLY A 18 -3.09 -12.23 10.20
CA GLY A 18 -4.50 -11.85 10.17
C GLY A 18 -4.84 -10.78 9.12
N LYS A 19 -3.89 -9.95 8.67
CA LYS A 19 -4.11 -8.96 7.59
C LYS A 19 -4.49 -9.61 6.26
N ALA A 20 -4.12 -10.87 6.03
CA ALA A 20 -4.50 -11.62 4.83
C ALA A 20 -5.86 -12.31 4.95
N ILE A 21 -6.53 -12.25 6.11
CA ILE A 21 -7.84 -12.88 6.32
C ILE A 21 -8.94 -11.89 5.91
N ALA A 22 -9.71 -12.25 4.89
CA ALA A 22 -10.87 -11.45 4.47
C ALA A 22 -12.05 -11.65 5.43
N PRO A 23 -12.81 -10.59 5.79
CA PRO A 23 -14.01 -10.70 6.63
C PRO A 23 -15.09 -11.62 6.03
N LYS A 24 -15.12 -11.75 4.71
CA LYS A 24 -15.95 -12.69 3.95
C LYS A 24 -15.06 -13.39 2.94
N ASN A 25 -14.89 -14.69 3.10
CA ASN A 25 -14.18 -15.53 2.14
C ASN A 25 -15.12 -16.65 1.66
N PRO A 26 -15.28 -16.88 0.34
CA PRO A 26 -16.05 -18.02 -0.18
C PRO A 26 -15.55 -19.36 0.36
N ASN A 27 -14.25 -19.49 0.60
CA ASN A 27 -13.67 -20.65 1.25
C ASN A 27 -13.62 -20.43 2.77
N ALA A 28 -14.55 -21.06 3.50
CA ALA A 28 -14.69 -20.89 4.94
C ALA A 28 -13.42 -21.29 5.73
N ILE A 29 -12.61 -22.22 5.23
CA ILE A 29 -11.37 -22.63 5.91
C ILE A 29 -10.36 -21.48 6.00
N LEU A 30 -10.40 -20.54 5.05
CA LEU A 30 -9.54 -19.36 5.00
C LEU A 30 -9.95 -18.26 5.98
N ALA A 31 -11.04 -18.44 6.75
CA ALA A 31 -11.30 -17.64 7.94
C ALA A 31 -10.43 -18.07 9.14
N SER A 32 -9.68 -19.17 8.99
CA SER A 32 -8.76 -19.70 10.01
C SER A 32 -7.32 -19.28 9.73
N LEU A 33 -6.53 -19.18 10.79
CA LEU A 33 -5.07 -19.18 10.72
C LEU A 33 -4.58 -20.62 10.77
N LYS A 34 -3.60 -20.96 9.93
CA LYS A 34 -2.81 -22.17 10.07
C LYS A 34 -1.64 -21.89 11.00
N LEU A 35 -1.59 -22.60 12.11
CA LEU A 35 -0.48 -22.61 13.06
C LEU A 35 0.34 -23.87 12.78
N ASP A 36 1.63 -23.71 12.55
CA ASP A 36 2.56 -24.83 12.38
C ASP A 36 3.80 -24.61 13.25
N LEU A 37 3.95 -25.43 14.30
CA LEU A 37 5.13 -25.41 15.16
C LEU A 37 6.11 -26.46 14.66
N ASN A 38 7.23 -26.00 14.12
CA ASN A 38 8.29 -26.81 13.53
C ASN A 38 9.67 -26.38 14.03
N GLU A 39 10.75 -26.92 13.45
CA GLU A 39 12.14 -26.67 13.89
C GLU A 39 12.56 -25.20 13.83
N LYS A 40 11.91 -24.38 12.99
CA LYS A 40 12.20 -22.94 12.86
C LYS A 40 11.47 -22.10 13.92
N GLY A 41 10.44 -22.65 14.56
CA GLY A 41 9.54 -21.96 15.48
C GLY A 41 8.08 -22.13 15.10
N LEU A 42 7.24 -21.18 15.53
CA LEU A 42 5.82 -21.15 15.17
C LEU A 42 5.62 -20.32 13.89
N GLU A 43 5.26 -20.98 12.81
CA GLU A 43 4.78 -20.33 11.59
C GLU A 43 3.25 -20.12 11.68
N ILE A 44 2.81 -18.90 11.41
CA ILE A 44 1.39 -18.51 11.39
C ILE A 44 1.06 -18.04 9.98
N ILE A 45 0.12 -18.72 9.33
CA ILE A 45 -0.27 -18.44 7.93
C ILE A 45 -1.74 -18.02 7.89
N GLY A 46 -1.98 -16.86 7.27
CA GLY A 46 -3.30 -16.39 6.88
C GLY A 46 -3.37 -16.13 5.38
N SER A 47 -4.53 -16.37 4.76
CA SER A 47 -4.70 -16.22 3.32
C SER A 47 -6.14 -15.87 2.95
N ASN A 48 -6.30 -15.14 1.85
CA ASN A 48 -7.59 -14.95 1.18
C ASN A 48 -7.56 -15.40 -0.29
N SER A 49 -6.63 -16.31 -0.64
CA SER A 49 -6.34 -16.81 -1.99
C SER A 49 -5.62 -15.82 -2.92
N SER A 50 -5.84 -14.51 -2.79
CA SER A 50 -5.11 -13.50 -3.57
C SER A 50 -3.89 -12.95 -2.85
N MET A 51 -3.93 -12.94 -1.52
CA MET A 51 -2.84 -12.54 -0.65
C MET A 51 -2.65 -13.61 0.44
N THR A 52 -1.41 -13.96 0.72
CA THR A 52 -1.04 -14.84 1.82
C THR A 52 0.06 -14.19 2.64
N ILE A 53 -0.05 -14.24 3.96
CA ILE A 53 0.98 -13.78 4.89
C ILE A 53 1.38 -14.95 5.77
N LYS A 54 2.67 -15.27 5.79
CA LYS A 54 3.31 -16.14 6.77
C LYS A 54 4.15 -15.29 7.72
N SER A 55 3.93 -15.40 9.01
CA SER A 55 4.77 -14.78 10.04
C SER A 55 5.39 -15.87 10.91
N THR A 56 6.70 -15.77 11.16
CA THR A 56 7.46 -16.77 11.93
C THR A 56 7.86 -16.21 13.28
N VAL A 57 7.46 -16.88 14.36
CA VAL A 57 7.97 -16.60 15.71
C VAL A 57 9.06 -17.64 16.02
N PRO A 58 10.35 -17.24 16.07
CA PRO A 58 11.43 -18.17 16.37
C PRO A 58 11.40 -18.60 17.84
N TYR A 59 12.10 -19.69 18.16
CA TYR A 59 12.25 -20.15 19.54
C TYR A 59 12.96 -19.14 20.45
N MET A 60 13.90 -18.37 19.91
CA MET A 60 14.67 -17.36 20.63
C MET A 60 14.75 -16.07 19.82
N ILE A 61 14.73 -14.92 20.52
CA ILE A 61 15.03 -13.60 19.95
C ILE A 61 16.12 -12.97 20.83
N GLY A 62 17.31 -12.76 20.25
CA GLY A 62 18.50 -12.42 21.03
C GLY A 62 18.79 -13.52 22.06
N GLU A 63 18.93 -13.14 23.34
CA GLU A 63 19.16 -14.08 24.45
C GLU A 63 17.86 -14.56 25.13
N LYS A 64 16.70 -14.11 24.67
CA LYS A 64 15.41 -14.42 25.30
C LYS A 64 14.75 -15.63 24.63
N ASN A 65 14.37 -16.62 25.44
CA ASN A 65 13.48 -17.71 25.01
C ASN A 65 12.07 -17.17 24.79
N VAL A 66 11.59 -17.25 23.55
CA VAL A 66 10.25 -16.77 23.15
C VAL A 66 9.25 -17.92 23.14
N ILE A 67 9.69 -19.12 22.77
CA ILE A 67 8.89 -20.35 22.80
C ILE A 67 9.56 -21.37 23.71
N THR A 68 8.79 -21.97 24.61
CA THR A 68 9.23 -23.03 25.53
C THR A 68 8.17 -24.13 25.64
N ASN A 69 8.49 -25.24 26.31
CA ASN A 69 7.55 -26.37 26.52
C ASN A 69 6.86 -26.85 25.22
N SER A 70 7.66 -27.01 24.16
CA SER A 70 7.15 -27.22 22.81
C SER A 70 7.05 -28.69 22.41
N ILE A 71 5.93 -29.05 21.81
CA ILE A 71 5.71 -30.29 21.05
C ILE A 71 5.22 -29.89 19.67
N VAL A 72 6.01 -30.22 18.64
CA VAL A 72 5.73 -29.87 17.24
C VAL A 72 4.35 -30.34 16.76
N GLY A 73 3.88 -29.72 15.68
CA GLY A 73 2.64 -30.07 15.00
C GLY A 73 1.86 -28.84 14.57
N SER A 74 0.71 -29.07 13.96
CA SER A 74 -0.06 -28.03 13.29
C SER A 74 -1.55 -28.09 13.59
N THR A 75 -2.24 -26.97 13.42
CA THR A 75 -3.71 -26.89 13.57
C THR A 75 -4.27 -25.66 12.84
N LEU A 76 -5.57 -25.70 12.54
CA LEU A 76 -6.34 -24.56 12.03
C LEU A 76 -7.27 -24.05 13.11
N ILE A 77 -7.28 -22.74 13.28
CA ILE A 77 -8.09 -22.10 14.30
C ILE A 77 -8.65 -20.77 13.79
N ASN A 78 -9.87 -20.44 14.20
CA ASN A 78 -10.53 -19.22 13.77
C ASN A 78 -9.65 -17.99 14.07
N ALA A 79 -9.30 -17.23 13.04
CA ALA A 79 -8.35 -16.13 13.12
C ALA A 79 -8.82 -15.03 14.09
N HIS A 80 -10.08 -14.64 13.96
CA HIS A 80 -10.66 -13.56 14.74
C HIS A 80 -10.76 -13.92 16.23
N LEU A 81 -11.31 -15.11 16.54
CA LEU A 81 -11.46 -15.57 17.92
C LEU A 81 -10.11 -15.73 18.61
N LEU A 82 -9.13 -16.38 17.97
CA LEU A 82 -7.81 -16.55 18.56
C LEU A 82 -7.14 -15.20 18.85
N THR A 83 -7.15 -14.31 17.86
CA THR A 83 -6.51 -12.99 17.99
C THR A 83 -7.15 -12.16 19.11
N GLU A 84 -8.49 -12.14 19.18
CA GLU A 84 -9.20 -11.39 20.23
C GLU A 84 -9.00 -11.97 21.63
N ILE A 85 -8.93 -13.30 21.76
CA ILE A 85 -8.61 -13.96 23.04
C ILE A 85 -7.21 -13.56 23.48
N VAL A 86 -6.19 -13.76 22.63
CA VAL A 86 -4.79 -13.46 22.97
C VAL A 86 -4.61 -11.97 23.27
N ARG A 87 -5.30 -11.08 22.55
CA ARG A 87 -5.27 -9.63 22.82
C ARG A 87 -5.74 -9.28 24.23
N ARG A 88 -6.79 -9.94 24.72
CA ARG A 88 -7.46 -9.63 26.00
C ARG A 88 -6.87 -10.36 27.22
N MET A 89 -6.08 -11.40 27.01
CA MET A 89 -5.36 -12.07 28.10
C MET A 89 -4.40 -11.12 28.82
N GLU A 90 -4.10 -11.35 30.09
CA GLU A 90 -3.25 -10.45 30.88
C GLU A 90 -1.86 -11.03 31.14
N GLY A 91 -1.72 -12.36 31.07
CA GLY A 91 -0.43 -13.02 31.26
C GLY A 91 0.57 -12.72 30.14
N GLU A 92 1.84 -12.62 30.50
CA GLU A 92 2.94 -12.37 29.57
C GLU A 92 3.28 -13.60 28.71
N ILE A 93 2.93 -14.79 29.19
CA ILE A 93 3.16 -16.08 28.54
C ILE A 93 1.81 -16.74 28.28
N ILE A 94 1.61 -17.17 27.04
CA ILE A 94 0.42 -17.90 26.61
C ILE A 94 0.79 -19.37 26.44
N GLY A 95 0.14 -20.25 27.20
CA GLY A 95 0.10 -21.68 26.94
C GLY A 95 -0.90 -21.99 25.84
N PHE A 96 -0.49 -22.80 24.87
CA PHE A 96 -1.32 -23.28 23.77
C PHE A 96 -1.15 -24.80 23.63
N ASP A 97 -2.25 -25.55 23.76
CA ASP A 97 -2.23 -27.02 23.71
C ASP A 97 -3.38 -27.55 22.85
N VAL A 98 -3.05 -28.33 21.81
CA VAL A 98 -4.04 -29.01 20.97
C VAL A 98 -4.34 -30.38 21.56
N ILE A 99 -5.57 -30.55 22.03
CA ILE A 99 -6.10 -31.75 22.67
C ILE A 99 -6.98 -32.48 21.65
N ASP A 100 -6.72 -33.77 21.45
CA ASP A 100 -7.50 -34.67 20.59
C ASP A 100 -7.77 -34.12 19.18
N LYS A 101 -6.83 -33.32 18.64
CA LYS A 101 -6.87 -32.67 17.31
C LYS A 101 -8.10 -31.80 17.03
N SER A 102 -8.93 -31.52 18.04
CA SER A 102 -10.24 -30.87 17.86
C SER A 102 -10.43 -29.68 18.80
N ILE A 103 -9.69 -29.63 19.91
CA ILE A 103 -9.78 -28.55 20.89
C ILE A 103 -8.40 -27.92 21.08
N ALA A 104 -8.30 -26.62 20.86
CA ALA A 104 -7.15 -25.82 21.25
C ALA A 104 -7.45 -25.17 22.62
N LYS A 105 -6.71 -25.57 23.65
CA LYS A 105 -6.70 -24.90 24.96
C LYS A 105 -5.69 -23.76 24.92
N ILE A 106 -6.14 -22.57 25.33
CA ILE A 106 -5.33 -21.36 25.40
C ILE A 106 -5.41 -20.84 26.83
N ASP A 107 -4.29 -20.70 27.52
CA ASP A 107 -4.25 -20.24 28.91
C ASP A 107 -3.09 -19.29 29.20
N ASP A 108 -3.27 -18.40 30.17
CA ASP A 108 -2.24 -17.43 30.61
C ASP A 108 -1.97 -17.53 32.12
N GLY A 109 -2.43 -18.62 32.74
CA GLY A 109 -2.43 -18.85 34.19
C GLY A 109 -3.59 -18.21 34.96
N ARG A 110 -4.24 -17.16 34.42
CA ARG A 110 -5.41 -16.50 35.04
C ARG A 110 -6.71 -16.90 34.36
N SER A 111 -6.68 -16.96 33.04
CA SER A 111 -7.79 -17.29 32.16
C SER A 111 -7.47 -18.54 31.36
N SER A 112 -8.51 -19.33 31.06
CA SER A 112 -8.41 -20.51 30.20
C SER A 112 -9.57 -20.52 29.22
N PHE A 113 -9.26 -20.63 27.94
CA PHE A 113 -10.22 -20.74 26.85
C PHE A 113 -10.03 -22.08 26.15
N LYS A 114 -11.11 -22.59 25.58
CA LYS A 114 -11.11 -23.77 24.71
C LYS A 114 -11.81 -23.39 23.43
N LEU A 115 -11.09 -23.47 22.31
CA LEU A 115 -11.62 -23.23 20.98
C LEU A 115 -11.67 -24.53 20.19
N ASN A 116 -12.68 -24.67 19.35
CA ASN A 116 -12.66 -25.70 18.32
C ASN A 116 -11.54 -25.37 17.32
N CYS A 117 -10.79 -26.38 16.95
CA CYS A 117 -9.74 -26.32 15.93
C CYS A 117 -9.88 -27.53 15.00
N THR A 118 -9.30 -27.44 13.81
CA THR A 118 -9.28 -28.56 12.85
C THR A 118 -7.85 -28.88 12.43
N THR A 119 -7.72 -29.94 11.64
CA THR A 119 -6.45 -30.47 11.14
C THR A 119 -5.90 -29.58 10.03
N ALA A 120 -4.58 -29.34 10.03
CA ALA A 120 -3.93 -28.42 9.09
C ALA A 120 -3.97 -28.89 7.63
N GLU A 121 -4.24 -30.18 7.41
CA GLU A 121 -4.40 -30.85 6.14
C GLU A 121 -5.63 -30.34 5.34
N GLU A 122 -6.58 -29.67 6.00
CA GLU A 122 -7.72 -29.03 5.33
C GLU A 122 -7.37 -27.66 4.72
N TYR A 123 -6.23 -27.08 5.11
CA TYR A 123 -5.79 -25.78 4.59
C TYR A 123 -5.18 -25.96 3.20
N PRO A 124 -5.43 -25.03 2.26
CA PRO A 124 -4.81 -25.10 0.95
C PRO A 124 -3.28 -25.16 1.03
N ASP A 125 -2.67 -25.92 0.13
CA ASP A 125 -1.22 -25.87 -0.06
C ASP A 125 -0.83 -24.51 -0.64
N ILE A 126 0.04 -23.80 0.07
CA ILE A 126 0.51 -22.47 -0.32
C ILE A 126 2.02 -22.56 -0.49
N ASP A 127 2.45 -22.39 -1.73
CA ASP A 127 3.87 -22.24 -2.07
C ASP A 127 4.33 -20.81 -1.80
N LEU A 128 5.24 -20.66 -0.85
CA LEU A 128 5.89 -19.40 -0.48
C LEU A 128 7.39 -19.41 -0.78
N GLU A 129 7.87 -20.37 -1.58
CA GLU A 129 9.26 -20.42 -1.99
C GLU A 129 9.53 -19.35 -3.06
N PRO A 130 10.65 -18.60 -2.96
CA PRO A 130 11.08 -17.65 -3.98
C PRO A 130 11.27 -18.32 -5.33
N ASN A 131 10.72 -17.72 -6.39
CA ASN A 131 10.91 -18.15 -7.76
C ASN A 131 10.85 -16.97 -8.74
N GLY A 132 11.36 -17.17 -9.96
CA GLY A 132 11.47 -16.12 -10.97
C GLY A 132 12.62 -15.15 -10.69
N THR A 133 12.40 -13.85 -10.88
CA THR A 133 13.41 -12.81 -10.64
C THR A 133 13.47 -12.46 -9.17
N VAL A 134 14.62 -12.69 -8.52
CA VAL A 134 14.82 -12.44 -7.08
C VAL A 134 15.85 -11.33 -6.88
N PHE A 135 15.53 -10.36 -6.04
CA PHE A 135 16.42 -9.24 -5.70
C PHE A 135 16.11 -8.69 -4.32
N THR A 136 17.01 -7.88 -3.78
CA THR A 136 16.84 -7.23 -2.47
C THR A 136 16.97 -5.73 -2.62
N MET A 137 16.17 -4.97 -1.87
CA MET A 137 16.30 -3.52 -1.80
C MET A 137 15.97 -3.00 -0.39
N PRO A 138 16.35 -1.76 -0.04
CA PRO A 138 15.95 -1.15 1.22
C PRO A 138 14.42 -1.04 1.31
N CYS A 139 13.87 -1.37 2.48
CA CYS A 139 12.43 -1.24 2.74
C CYS A 139 11.95 0.20 2.52
N SER A 140 12.74 1.18 2.96
CA SER A 140 12.45 2.61 2.76
C SER A 140 12.31 3.00 1.29
N THR A 141 13.16 2.45 0.41
CA THR A 141 13.13 2.73 -1.02
C THR A 141 11.87 2.17 -1.67
N LEU A 142 11.47 0.94 -1.31
CA LEU A 142 10.21 0.36 -1.80
C LEU A 142 8.99 1.11 -1.23
N THR A 143 9.02 1.48 0.05
CA THR A 143 7.95 2.29 0.67
C THR A 143 7.78 3.62 -0.06
N GLU A 144 8.87 4.35 -0.32
CA GLU A 144 8.82 5.60 -1.08
C GLU A 144 8.26 5.39 -2.48
N LEU A 145 8.77 4.40 -3.22
CA LEU A 145 8.30 4.07 -4.57
C LEU A 145 6.79 3.81 -4.60
N VAL A 146 6.27 3.02 -3.65
CA VAL A 146 4.86 2.62 -3.58
C VAL A 146 3.99 3.79 -3.09
N GLU A 147 4.35 4.48 -2.01
CA GLU A 147 3.56 5.59 -1.46
C GLU A 147 3.45 6.77 -2.41
N GLN A 148 4.50 7.02 -3.21
CA GLN A 148 4.50 8.09 -4.19
C GLN A 148 3.83 7.72 -5.52
N SER A 149 3.29 6.51 -5.68
CA SER A 149 2.68 6.11 -6.96
C SER A 149 1.35 5.37 -6.86
N ALA A 150 1.21 4.44 -5.90
CA ALA A 150 0.07 3.53 -5.81
C ALA A 150 -1.30 4.23 -5.64
N PHE A 151 -1.33 5.45 -5.08
CA PHE A 151 -2.58 6.20 -4.87
C PHE A 151 -3.28 6.59 -6.18
N ALA A 152 -2.54 6.65 -7.30
CA ALA A 152 -3.10 7.00 -8.61
C ALA A 152 -3.83 5.83 -9.29
N ALA A 153 -3.77 4.61 -8.71
CA ALA A 153 -4.47 3.45 -9.25
C ALA A 153 -5.99 3.59 -9.12
N SER A 154 -6.71 2.97 -10.05
CA SER A 154 -8.17 2.98 -10.05
C SER A 154 -8.74 2.17 -8.88
N THR A 155 -9.75 2.72 -8.22
CA THR A 155 -10.60 1.99 -7.28
C THR A 155 -11.79 1.31 -7.96
N LYS A 156 -11.98 1.52 -9.27
CA LYS A 156 -13.08 0.97 -10.06
C LYS A 156 -12.65 -0.31 -10.77
N GLU A 157 -13.40 -1.38 -10.57
CA GLU A 157 -13.07 -2.70 -11.13
C GLU A 157 -13.42 -2.86 -12.62
N GLN A 158 -14.02 -1.85 -13.25
CA GLN A 158 -14.39 -1.87 -14.69
C GLN A 158 -13.18 -2.12 -15.60
N ARG A 159 -12.03 -1.52 -15.25
CA ARG A 159 -10.74 -1.78 -15.89
C ARG A 159 -9.79 -2.34 -14.84
N PHE A 160 -9.97 -3.63 -14.52
CA PHE A 160 -9.25 -4.29 -13.44
C PHE A 160 -7.73 -4.11 -13.49
N ILE A 161 -7.12 -4.08 -14.68
CA ILE A 161 -5.68 -3.80 -14.85
C ILE A 161 -5.22 -2.48 -14.23
N LEU A 162 -6.08 -1.46 -14.21
CA LEU A 162 -5.78 -0.14 -13.64
C LEU A 162 -5.86 -0.10 -12.12
N THR A 163 -6.31 -1.18 -11.47
CA THR A 163 -6.26 -1.33 -10.01
C THR A 163 -4.85 -1.69 -9.51
N ALA A 164 -3.96 -2.05 -10.44
CA ALA A 164 -2.59 -2.42 -10.15
C ALA A 164 -1.65 -1.22 -10.14
N LEU A 165 -0.56 -1.35 -9.38
CA LEU A 165 0.67 -0.63 -9.65
C LEU A 165 1.49 -1.46 -10.63
N ASN A 166 1.82 -0.88 -11.78
CA ASN A 166 2.75 -1.50 -12.72
C ASN A 166 4.19 -1.26 -12.25
N LEU A 167 4.97 -2.33 -12.15
CA LEU A 167 6.40 -2.29 -11.86
C LEU A 167 7.17 -2.79 -13.07
N GLU A 168 8.11 -1.98 -13.55
CA GLU A 168 9.00 -2.29 -14.68
C GLU A 168 10.44 -2.09 -14.23
N ALA A 169 11.23 -3.16 -14.23
CA ALA A 169 12.66 -3.13 -13.95
C ALA A 169 13.45 -3.31 -15.25
N GLY A 170 14.48 -2.49 -15.41
CA GLY A 170 15.43 -2.51 -16.52
C GLY A 170 16.31 -1.27 -16.50
N ASP A 171 17.44 -1.32 -17.21
CA ASP A 171 18.40 -0.21 -17.28
C ASP A 171 18.83 0.33 -15.89
N ASN A 172 19.05 -0.58 -14.93
CA ASN A 172 19.36 -0.28 -13.53
C ASN A 172 18.33 0.62 -12.83
N LYS A 173 17.06 0.57 -13.25
CA LYS A 173 15.96 1.32 -12.64
C LYS A 173 14.76 0.44 -12.38
N LEU A 174 14.05 0.75 -11.31
CA LEU A 174 12.70 0.26 -11.04
C LEU A 174 11.73 1.41 -11.21
N VAL A 175 10.80 1.27 -12.15
CA VAL A 175 9.77 2.27 -12.45
C VAL A 175 8.42 1.74 -11.97
N ALA A 176 7.76 2.52 -11.13
CA ALA A 176 6.40 2.29 -10.69
C ALA A 176 5.45 3.26 -11.41
N THR A 177 4.35 2.75 -11.97
CA THR A 177 3.36 3.55 -12.69
C THR A 177 1.94 3.13 -12.29
N ALA A 178 1.11 4.09 -11.89
CA ALA A 178 -0.31 3.89 -11.64
C ALA A 178 -1.15 4.97 -12.32
N THR A 179 -2.35 4.62 -12.78
CA THR A 179 -3.30 5.56 -13.38
C THR A 179 -4.73 5.04 -13.27
N ASP A 180 -5.68 5.96 -13.17
CA ASP A 180 -7.12 5.69 -13.21
C ASP A 180 -7.79 6.22 -14.48
N SER A 181 -6.99 6.58 -15.50
CA SER A 181 -7.35 7.29 -16.74
C SER A 181 -7.61 8.80 -16.59
N ALA A 182 -7.76 9.35 -15.39
CA ALA A 182 -7.93 10.79 -15.15
C ALA A 182 -6.66 11.43 -14.59
N ARG A 183 -5.88 10.68 -13.81
CA ARG A 183 -4.55 11.05 -13.31
C ARG A 183 -3.56 9.92 -13.53
N LEU A 184 -2.28 10.24 -13.42
CA LEU A 184 -1.19 9.27 -13.46
C LEU A 184 -0.09 9.70 -12.48
N SER A 185 0.44 8.72 -11.76
CA SER A 185 1.69 8.87 -11.02
C SER A 185 2.74 7.91 -11.57
N ARG A 186 3.97 8.41 -11.70
CA ARG A 186 5.13 7.63 -12.11
C ARG A 186 6.33 7.99 -11.24
N LYS A 187 6.88 7.02 -10.53
CA LYS A 187 8.09 7.14 -9.72
C LYS A 187 9.15 6.18 -10.23
N SER A 188 10.41 6.58 -10.18
CA SER A 188 11.55 5.72 -10.47
C SER A 188 12.55 5.75 -9.31
N VAL A 189 13.23 4.62 -9.11
CA VAL A 189 14.37 4.50 -8.21
C VAL A 189 15.48 3.74 -8.91
N ASP A 190 16.72 4.05 -8.58
CA ASP A 190 17.87 3.31 -9.09
C ASP A 190 17.94 1.94 -8.41
N LEU A 191 18.43 0.95 -9.15
CA LEU A 191 18.67 -0.41 -8.68
C LEU A 191 20.16 -0.71 -8.72
N ASP A 192 20.65 -1.34 -7.65
CA ASP A 192 22.03 -1.84 -7.56
C ASP A 192 22.20 -3.21 -8.25
N ALA A 193 21.17 -3.71 -8.93
CA ALA A 193 21.13 -5.01 -9.57
C ALA A 193 20.66 -4.90 -11.03
N ASP A 194 21.36 -5.63 -11.92
CA ASP A 194 20.95 -5.78 -13.31
C ASP A 194 19.85 -6.84 -13.42
N ILE A 195 18.62 -6.38 -13.18
CA ILE A 195 17.40 -7.21 -13.23
C ILE A 195 16.42 -6.65 -14.24
N SER A 196 15.64 -7.55 -14.84
CA SER A 196 14.55 -7.18 -15.74
C SER A 196 13.30 -7.97 -15.46
N PHE A 197 12.19 -7.25 -15.29
CA PHE A 197 10.85 -7.81 -15.21
C PHE A 197 9.80 -6.74 -15.49
N LYS A 198 8.58 -7.17 -15.80
CA LYS A 198 7.40 -6.31 -15.81
C LYS A 198 6.25 -7.06 -15.15
N CYS A 199 5.64 -6.47 -14.13
CA CYS A 199 4.51 -7.07 -13.43
C CYS A 199 3.49 -6.03 -12.98
N ASN A 200 2.29 -6.49 -12.66
CA ASN A 200 1.21 -5.66 -12.14
C ASN A 200 0.78 -6.25 -10.80
N ILE A 201 0.95 -5.50 -9.72
CA ILE A 201 0.57 -5.94 -8.37
C ILE A 201 -0.58 -5.06 -7.90
N PRO A 202 -1.64 -5.60 -7.27
CA PRO A 202 -2.72 -4.77 -6.74
C PRO A 202 -2.18 -3.63 -5.87
N ALA A 203 -2.48 -2.38 -6.23
CA ALA A 203 -1.86 -1.20 -5.59
C ALA A 203 -2.13 -1.17 -4.08
N ARG A 204 -3.34 -1.56 -3.68
CA ARG A 204 -3.72 -1.70 -2.26
C ARG A 204 -2.88 -2.75 -1.53
N ALA A 205 -2.61 -3.90 -2.15
CA ALA A 205 -1.81 -4.95 -1.53
C ALA A 205 -0.37 -4.47 -1.31
N LEU A 206 0.22 -3.75 -2.27
CA LEU A 206 1.54 -3.16 -2.10
C LEU A 206 1.58 -2.12 -0.97
N LEU A 207 0.57 -1.24 -0.87
CA LEU A 207 0.45 -0.29 0.23
C LEU A 207 0.41 -1.02 1.59
N ASP A 208 -0.43 -2.04 1.70
CA ASP A 208 -0.54 -2.85 2.91
C ASP A 208 0.80 -3.53 3.27
N ILE A 209 1.54 -4.04 2.26
CA ILE A 209 2.85 -4.69 2.42
C ILE A 209 3.91 -3.70 2.91
N VAL A 210 4.05 -2.52 2.28
CA VAL A 210 5.09 -1.56 2.68
C VAL A 210 4.83 -0.99 4.08
N HIS A 211 3.57 -0.95 4.53
CA HIS A 211 3.18 -0.59 5.89
C HIS A 211 3.42 -1.71 6.91
N MET A 212 3.80 -2.92 6.48
CA MET A 212 4.22 -4.01 7.36
C MET A 212 5.71 -3.99 7.68
N PHE A 213 6.52 -3.19 6.99
CA PHE A 213 7.97 -3.23 7.18
C PHE A 213 8.43 -2.85 8.58
N GLU A 214 7.65 -2.14 9.40
CA GLU A 214 7.99 -1.74 10.78
C GLU A 214 9.48 -1.35 10.96
N ASN A 215 10.33 -2.27 11.44
CA ASN A 215 11.77 -2.07 11.69
C ASN A 215 12.69 -2.76 10.67
N ALA A 216 12.13 -3.44 9.68
CA ALA A 216 12.86 -4.13 8.63
C ALA A 216 13.64 -3.11 7.80
N ARG A 217 14.91 -3.41 7.56
CA ARG A 217 15.80 -2.54 6.76
C ARG A 217 15.76 -2.90 5.28
N THR A 218 15.61 -4.19 4.99
CA THR A 218 15.71 -4.74 3.63
C THR A 218 14.56 -5.71 3.40
N VAL A 219 14.08 -5.74 2.17
CA VAL A 219 13.08 -6.70 1.69
C VAL A 219 13.66 -7.46 0.51
N GLU A 220 13.58 -8.79 0.56
CA GLU A 220 13.80 -9.65 -0.60
C GLU A 220 12.48 -9.77 -1.36
N ILE A 221 12.54 -9.57 -2.68
CA ILE A 221 11.41 -9.57 -3.57
C ILE A 221 11.64 -10.67 -4.61
N ALA A 222 10.68 -11.57 -4.77
CA ALA A 222 10.68 -12.58 -5.83
C ALA A 222 9.46 -12.40 -6.73
N ILE A 223 9.68 -12.17 -8.01
CA ILE A 223 8.63 -11.94 -9.02
C ILE A 223 8.58 -13.11 -9.98
N SER A 224 7.41 -13.76 -10.04
CA SER A 224 7.09 -14.84 -10.99
C SER A 224 5.98 -14.41 -11.95
N ASP A 225 5.56 -15.30 -12.85
CA ASP A 225 4.46 -15.03 -13.79
C ASP A 225 3.09 -14.83 -13.11
N ARG A 226 2.93 -15.30 -11.87
CA ARG A 226 1.61 -15.34 -11.19
C ARG A 226 1.57 -14.64 -9.84
N LYS A 227 2.69 -14.56 -9.14
CA LYS A 227 2.77 -13.99 -7.79
C LYS A 227 4.04 -13.17 -7.61
N ALA A 228 3.95 -12.20 -6.71
CA ALA A 228 5.07 -11.50 -6.10
C ALA A 228 5.19 -11.91 -4.63
N LEU A 229 6.40 -12.24 -4.18
CA LEU A 229 6.72 -12.57 -2.79
C LEU A 229 7.60 -11.46 -2.21
N PHE A 230 7.33 -11.08 -0.96
CA PHE A 230 8.07 -10.09 -0.20
C PHE A 230 8.49 -10.70 1.14
N SER A 231 9.79 -10.85 1.35
CA SER A 231 10.36 -11.49 2.55
C SER A 231 11.15 -10.47 3.36
N PHE A 232 10.78 -10.29 4.63
CA PHE A 232 11.40 -9.34 5.57
C PHE A 232 11.13 -9.76 7.02
N ASP A 233 12.13 -9.65 7.91
CA ASP A 233 11.99 -9.89 9.36
C ASP A 233 11.16 -11.13 9.76
N GLY A 234 11.41 -12.28 9.12
CA GLY A 234 10.68 -13.54 9.40
C GLY A 234 9.23 -13.57 8.90
N THR A 235 8.81 -12.56 8.16
CA THR A 235 7.51 -12.47 7.49
C THR A 235 7.69 -12.67 5.98
N VAL A 236 6.80 -13.44 5.38
CA VAL A 236 6.70 -13.62 3.92
C VAL A 236 5.28 -13.25 3.50
N VAL A 237 5.16 -12.30 2.58
CA VAL A 237 3.88 -11.89 2.00
C VAL A 237 3.86 -12.25 0.51
N SER A 238 2.87 -13.01 0.08
CA SER A 238 2.61 -13.31 -1.33
C SER A 238 1.39 -12.52 -1.81
N SER A 239 1.49 -11.92 -2.99
CA SER A 239 0.38 -11.26 -3.69
C SER A 239 0.25 -11.82 -5.11
N CYS A 240 -0.96 -12.22 -5.51
CA CYS A 240 -1.26 -12.58 -6.89
C CYS A 240 -1.12 -11.35 -7.80
N LEU A 241 -0.54 -11.56 -8.98
CA LEU A 241 -0.42 -10.52 -9.99
C LEU A 241 -1.76 -10.26 -10.69
N VAL A 242 -1.97 -9.01 -11.12
CA VAL A 242 -3.09 -8.64 -11.98
C VAL A 242 -2.72 -9.01 -13.43
N PRO A 243 -3.46 -9.92 -14.08
CA PRO A 243 -3.12 -10.38 -15.42
C PRO A 243 -3.39 -9.30 -16.47
N GLY A 244 -2.61 -9.33 -17.55
CA GLY A 244 -2.76 -8.48 -18.73
C GLY A 244 -1.69 -7.41 -18.88
N ASP A 245 -1.69 -6.76 -20.04
CA ASP A 245 -0.73 -5.71 -20.36
C ASP A 245 -1.16 -4.36 -19.77
N TYR A 246 -0.28 -3.75 -18.99
CA TYR A 246 -0.51 -2.39 -18.52
C TYR A 246 -0.40 -1.39 -19.69
N PRO A 247 -1.29 -0.40 -19.81
CA PRO A 247 -1.26 0.57 -20.91
C PRO A 247 0.08 1.31 -21.01
N VAL A 248 0.48 1.65 -22.25
CA VAL A 248 1.66 2.49 -22.48
C VAL A 248 1.34 3.93 -22.07
N THR A 249 2.03 4.42 -21.04
CA THR A 249 1.77 5.75 -20.47
C THR A 249 2.87 6.78 -20.75
N LYS A 250 4.08 6.37 -21.13
CA LYS A 250 5.20 7.29 -21.38
C LYS A 250 4.84 8.37 -22.42
N SER A 251 4.02 8.03 -23.42
CA SER A 251 3.61 8.94 -24.49
C SER A 251 2.56 9.99 -24.09
N ILE A 252 1.87 9.82 -22.96
CA ILE A 252 0.86 10.78 -22.50
C ILE A 252 1.43 11.88 -21.61
N ILE A 253 2.68 11.73 -21.13
CA ILE A 253 3.36 12.71 -20.29
C ILE A 253 3.91 13.83 -21.18
N PRO A 254 3.39 15.06 -21.08
CA PRO A 254 3.89 16.17 -21.88
C PRO A 254 5.36 16.47 -21.61
N GLN A 255 6.10 16.85 -22.67
CA GLN A 255 7.51 17.24 -22.57
C GLN A 255 7.73 18.75 -22.70
N ASN A 256 6.77 19.46 -23.29
CA ASN A 256 6.84 20.90 -23.53
C ASN A 256 5.69 21.59 -22.78
N PHE A 257 6.00 22.67 -22.07
CA PHE A 257 5.05 23.43 -21.28
C PHE A 257 5.18 24.92 -21.62
N ASN A 258 4.05 25.63 -21.59
CA ASN A 258 3.96 27.05 -21.88
C ASN A 258 3.78 27.89 -20.62
N TYR A 259 3.29 27.27 -19.54
CA TYR A 259 2.97 27.93 -18.29
C TYR A 259 3.58 27.17 -17.11
N PHE A 260 4.13 27.93 -16.15
CA PHE A 260 4.77 27.39 -14.96
C PHE A 260 4.28 28.15 -13.74
N LEU A 261 3.78 27.42 -12.74
CA LEU A 261 3.41 27.95 -11.44
C LEU A 261 4.27 27.29 -10.37
N GLU A 262 5.13 28.04 -9.72
CA GLU A 262 5.87 27.61 -8.53
C GLU A 262 5.22 28.21 -7.29
N VAL A 263 4.87 27.36 -6.32
CA VAL A 263 4.16 27.74 -5.10
C VAL A 263 4.58 26.87 -3.92
N ASN A 264 4.41 27.41 -2.72
CA ASN A 264 4.53 26.62 -1.50
C ASN A 264 3.44 25.53 -1.46
N ALA A 265 3.86 24.28 -1.27
CA ALA A 265 2.99 23.12 -1.25
C ALA A 265 1.93 23.21 -0.16
N GLN A 266 2.32 23.64 1.05
CA GLN A 266 1.43 23.70 2.20
C GLN A 266 0.41 24.83 2.06
N GLU A 267 0.81 25.97 1.50
CA GLU A 267 -0.09 27.08 1.18
C GLU A 267 -1.17 26.64 0.18
N LEU A 268 -0.76 26.04 -0.95
CA LEU A 268 -1.69 25.57 -1.97
C LEU A 268 -2.63 24.47 -1.45
N LEU A 269 -2.11 23.48 -0.72
CA LEU A 269 -2.92 22.44 -0.07
C LEU A 269 -3.96 23.03 0.87
N SER A 270 -3.57 24.04 1.65
CA SER A 270 -4.44 24.68 2.64
C SER A 270 -5.53 25.52 1.96
N ALA A 271 -5.19 26.25 0.90
CA ALA A 271 -6.15 27.00 0.09
C ALA A 271 -7.16 26.07 -0.59
N MET A 272 -6.69 25.00 -1.24
CA MET A 272 -7.58 23.99 -1.84
C MET A 272 -8.48 23.34 -0.78
N GLY A 273 -7.95 23.04 0.41
CA GLY A 273 -8.71 22.50 1.54
C GLY A 273 -9.85 23.42 1.96
N ARG A 274 -9.59 24.72 2.15
CA ARG A 274 -10.61 25.72 2.53
C ARG A 274 -11.65 25.93 1.44
N VAL A 275 -11.22 26.12 0.19
CA VAL A 275 -12.10 26.36 -0.95
C VAL A 275 -12.99 25.13 -1.21
N SER A 276 -12.46 23.92 -1.05
CA SER A 276 -13.20 22.67 -1.31
C SER A 276 -14.40 22.43 -0.39
N VAL A 277 -14.55 23.18 0.72
CA VAL A 277 -15.72 23.07 1.62
C VAL A 277 -17.04 23.37 0.90
N LEU A 278 -17.00 24.23 -0.12
CA LEU A 278 -18.18 24.56 -0.94
C LEU A 278 -18.28 23.73 -2.23
N ALA A 279 -17.31 22.85 -2.50
CA ALA A 279 -17.41 21.91 -3.60
C ALA A 279 -18.54 20.91 -3.31
N SER A 280 -19.30 20.51 -4.34
CA SER A 280 -20.28 19.45 -4.17
C SER A 280 -19.58 18.13 -3.89
N ASP A 281 -20.18 17.28 -3.05
CA ASP A 281 -19.69 15.92 -2.75
C ASP A 281 -19.51 15.06 -4.01
N ARG A 282 -20.10 15.47 -5.13
CA ARG A 282 -20.09 14.70 -6.39
C ARG A 282 -18.87 14.96 -7.26
N GLU A 283 -18.27 16.15 -7.26
CA GLU A 283 -17.24 16.44 -8.27
C GLU A 283 -15.95 17.12 -7.78
N SER A 284 -15.85 17.62 -6.53
CA SER A 284 -14.61 18.23 -5.97
C SER A 284 -13.83 19.14 -6.94
N VAL A 285 -14.52 19.79 -7.88
CA VAL A 285 -13.89 20.57 -8.95
C VAL A 285 -13.53 21.95 -8.40
N ILE A 286 -12.28 22.34 -8.58
CA ILE A 286 -11.82 23.69 -8.29
C ILE A 286 -11.22 24.30 -9.55
N LYS A 287 -11.25 25.63 -9.63
CA LYS A 287 -10.64 26.41 -10.70
C LYS A 287 -9.42 27.15 -10.17
N LEU A 288 -8.29 27.01 -10.87
CA LEU A 288 -7.07 27.76 -10.64
C LEU A 288 -6.93 28.81 -11.72
N SER A 289 -7.01 30.09 -11.33
CA SER A 289 -6.81 31.25 -12.22
C SER A 289 -5.42 31.82 -11.98
N MET A 290 -4.62 31.98 -13.03
CA MET A 290 -3.21 32.37 -12.93
C MET A 290 -2.88 33.50 -13.92
N SER A 291 -2.13 34.48 -13.43
CA SER A 291 -1.51 35.57 -14.17
C SER A 291 -0.26 36.05 -13.42
N GLU A 292 0.57 36.89 -14.05
CA GLU A 292 1.77 37.45 -13.41
C GLU A 292 1.46 38.13 -12.06
N ASP A 293 0.33 38.83 -11.95
CA ASP A 293 -0.05 39.59 -10.75
C ASP A 293 -0.90 38.82 -9.75
N ASN A 294 -1.43 37.65 -10.12
CA ASN A 294 -2.44 36.98 -9.30
C ASN A 294 -2.56 35.48 -9.57
N VAL A 295 -2.62 34.69 -8.49
CA VAL A 295 -3.02 33.28 -8.50
C VAL A 295 -4.18 33.09 -7.52
N GLU A 296 -5.31 32.60 -8.03
CA GLU A 296 -6.54 32.40 -7.26
C GLU A 296 -7.03 30.96 -7.39
N VAL A 297 -7.32 30.33 -6.26
CA VAL A 297 -8.08 29.07 -6.18
C VAL A 297 -9.53 29.41 -5.92
N SER A 298 -10.47 28.87 -6.71
CA SER A 298 -11.89 29.18 -6.57
C SER A 298 -12.79 27.97 -6.79
N VAL A 299 -14.00 28.02 -6.22
CA VAL A 299 -15.09 27.08 -6.49
C VAL A 299 -16.41 27.84 -6.60
N LYS A 300 -17.30 27.34 -7.45
CA LYS A 300 -18.67 27.84 -7.59
C LYS A 300 -19.63 26.65 -7.58
N SER A 301 -20.49 26.60 -6.58
CA SER A 301 -21.58 25.64 -6.44
C SER A 301 -22.92 26.35 -6.66
N GLN A 302 -23.80 25.73 -7.44
CA GLN A 302 -25.15 26.26 -7.65
C GLN A 302 -25.99 26.26 -6.35
N GLU A 303 -25.73 25.30 -5.46
CA GLU A 303 -26.50 25.09 -4.23
C GLU A 303 -25.86 25.78 -3.02
N ASN A 304 -24.52 25.78 -2.95
CA ASN A 304 -23.78 26.15 -1.74
C ASN A 304 -23.04 27.51 -1.83
N GLY A 305 -23.14 28.22 -2.96
CA GLY A 305 -22.48 29.51 -3.18
C GLY A 305 -21.07 29.39 -3.78
N SER A 306 -20.19 30.34 -3.48
CA SER A 306 -18.85 30.40 -4.05
C SER A 306 -17.81 30.78 -3.01
N ALA A 307 -16.59 30.27 -3.18
CA ALA A 307 -15.41 30.68 -2.42
C ALA A 307 -14.24 30.93 -3.37
N ASN A 308 -13.39 31.88 -3.01
CA ASN A 308 -12.11 32.09 -3.65
C ASN A 308 -11.04 32.41 -2.61
N GLU A 309 -9.80 32.13 -2.96
CA GLU A 309 -8.65 32.41 -2.13
C GLU A 309 -7.43 32.74 -3.00
N HIS A 310 -6.73 33.82 -2.65
CA HIS A 310 -5.51 34.26 -3.33
C HIS A 310 -4.27 33.64 -2.70
N ILE A 311 -3.44 33.01 -3.51
CA ILE A 311 -2.11 32.53 -3.12
C ILE A 311 -1.19 33.74 -2.99
N GLN A 312 -0.53 33.88 -1.85
CA GLN A 312 0.32 35.03 -1.51
C GLN A 312 1.73 34.86 -2.08
N THR A 313 2.29 33.66 -2.01
CA THR A 313 3.66 33.38 -2.44
C THR A 313 3.65 32.47 -3.65
N PHE A 314 3.87 33.05 -4.83
CA PHE A 314 3.95 32.31 -6.08
C PHE A 314 4.95 32.94 -7.06
N GLN A 315 5.43 32.13 -7.99
CA GLN A 315 6.05 32.60 -9.23
C GLN A 315 5.28 32.01 -10.39
N TYR A 316 4.78 32.87 -11.29
CA TYR A 316 4.05 32.45 -12.48
C TYR A 316 4.77 32.93 -13.73
N THR A 317 4.93 32.03 -14.70
CA THR A 317 5.45 32.33 -16.04
C THR A 317 4.43 31.89 -17.07
N GLY A 318 4.03 32.80 -17.96
CA GLY A 318 3.12 32.55 -19.08
C GLY A 318 1.98 33.57 -19.15
N GLU A 319 1.15 33.50 -20.19
CA GLU A 319 -0.05 34.34 -20.31
C GLU A 319 -1.11 33.94 -19.28
N ARG A 320 -2.18 34.74 -19.14
CA ARG A 320 -3.30 34.41 -18.25
C ARG A 320 -3.87 33.03 -18.62
N LEU A 321 -4.02 32.16 -17.61
CA LEU A 321 -4.55 30.81 -17.76
C LEU A 321 -5.55 30.51 -16.65
N GLU A 322 -6.67 29.89 -17.01
CA GLU A 322 -7.62 29.33 -16.05
C GLU A 322 -7.71 27.82 -16.31
N VAL A 323 -7.64 27.00 -15.26
CA VAL A 323 -7.73 25.54 -15.37
C VAL A 323 -8.63 25.00 -14.27
N SER A 324 -9.64 24.22 -14.66
CA SER A 324 -10.49 23.50 -13.71
C SER A 324 -10.06 22.04 -13.60
N PHE A 325 -10.07 21.47 -12.39
CA PHE A 325 -9.66 20.09 -12.14
C PHE A 325 -10.23 19.55 -10.83
N ASN A 326 -10.17 18.23 -10.64
CA ASN A 326 -10.52 17.60 -9.37
C ASN A 326 -9.43 17.90 -8.32
N SER A 327 -9.78 18.60 -7.24
CA SER A 327 -8.84 19.02 -6.21
C SER A 327 -8.16 17.85 -5.50
N LEU A 328 -8.86 16.74 -5.30
CA LEU A 328 -8.32 15.55 -4.64
C LEU A 328 -7.12 14.97 -5.40
N PHE A 329 -7.15 15.05 -6.74
CA PHE A 329 -6.04 14.57 -7.56
C PHE A 329 -4.76 15.39 -7.38
N VAL A 330 -4.90 16.71 -7.33
CA VAL A 330 -3.77 17.61 -7.10
C VAL A 330 -3.30 17.55 -5.64
N VAL A 331 -4.21 17.40 -4.68
CA VAL A 331 -3.88 17.20 -3.26
C VAL A 331 -3.03 15.94 -3.09
N ASP A 332 -3.44 14.82 -3.66
CA ASP A 332 -2.69 13.56 -3.57
C ASP A 332 -1.32 13.69 -4.25
N ALA A 333 -1.27 14.30 -5.44
CA ALA A 333 -0.02 14.57 -6.15
C ALA A 333 0.97 15.42 -5.32
N ILE A 334 0.53 16.53 -4.75
CA ILE A 334 1.39 17.39 -3.92
C ILE A 334 1.89 16.64 -2.68
N LYS A 335 1.02 15.86 -2.01
CA LYS A 335 1.43 15.05 -0.85
C LYS A 335 2.46 13.99 -1.21
N ALA A 336 2.35 13.38 -2.39
CA ALA A 336 3.31 12.39 -2.88
C ALA A 336 4.70 13.00 -3.08
N LEU A 337 4.81 14.25 -3.54
CA LEU A 337 6.09 14.89 -3.80
C LEU A 337 6.95 15.13 -2.54
N LYS A 338 6.35 15.17 -1.35
CA LYS A 338 7.03 15.37 -0.06
C LYS A 338 8.00 16.58 -0.08
N SER A 339 7.64 17.65 -0.79
CA SER A 339 8.45 18.86 -0.97
C SER A 339 7.81 20.10 -0.34
N GLU A 340 8.65 21.08 0.02
CA GLU A 340 8.18 22.39 0.53
C GLU A 340 7.52 23.21 -0.56
N ASP A 341 8.11 23.23 -1.76
CA ASP A 341 7.59 23.90 -2.95
C ASP A 341 7.27 22.89 -4.04
N VAL A 342 6.29 23.23 -4.88
CA VAL A 342 5.90 22.43 -6.05
C VAL A 342 5.83 23.31 -7.29
N THR A 343 6.18 22.72 -8.44
CA THR A 343 6.01 23.37 -9.74
C THR A 343 4.89 22.66 -10.50
N ILE A 344 3.88 23.42 -10.92
CA ILE A 344 2.82 22.96 -11.81
C ILE A 344 3.10 23.47 -13.21
N CYS A 345 3.18 22.56 -14.18
CA CYS A 345 3.52 22.85 -15.57
C CYS A 345 2.32 22.56 -16.47
N PHE A 346 1.86 23.57 -17.23
CA PHE A 346 0.70 23.46 -18.11
C PHE A 346 1.07 23.68 -19.58
N GLN A 347 0.31 23.06 -20.48
CA GLN A 347 0.40 23.32 -21.92
C GLN A 347 -0.68 24.29 -22.41
N ALA A 348 -1.91 24.09 -21.92
CA ALA A 348 -3.13 24.86 -22.24
C ALA A 348 -4.25 24.44 -21.27
N GLU A 349 -5.36 25.17 -21.25
CA GLU A 349 -6.51 24.98 -20.35
C GLU A 349 -7.06 23.53 -20.33
N MET A 350 -7.21 22.91 -21.50
CA MET A 350 -7.82 21.57 -21.64
C MET A 350 -6.80 20.46 -21.93
N LYS A 351 -5.52 20.69 -21.66
CA LYS A 351 -4.46 19.68 -21.81
C LYS A 351 -4.02 19.17 -20.44
N PRO A 352 -3.63 17.88 -20.32
CA PRO A 352 -3.04 17.37 -19.09
C PRO A 352 -1.88 18.25 -18.62
N PHE A 353 -1.78 18.44 -17.32
CA PHE A 353 -0.71 19.20 -16.69
C PHE A 353 0.07 18.31 -15.72
N VAL A 354 1.30 18.73 -15.44
CA VAL A 354 2.22 17.98 -14.58
C VAL A 354 2.46 18.74 -13.28
N VAL A 355 2.44 18.03 -12.15
CA VAL A 355 2.89 18.53 -10.86
C VAL A 355 4.20 17.82 -10.54
N LYS A 356 5.24 18.58 -10.22
CA LYS A 356 6.59 18.03 -9.96
C LYS A 356 7.28 18.76 -8.82
N ASN A 357 8.26 18.09 -8.24
CA ASN A 357 9.24 18.70 -7.37
C ASN A 357 10.39 19.23 -8.25
N GLY A 358 10.69 20.53 -8.19
CA GLY A 358 11.78 21.12 -8.97
C GLY A 358 13.17 20.56 -8.67
N LYS A 359 13.33 19.82 -7.56
CA LYS A 359 14.59 19.21 -7.11
C LYS A 359 14.63 17.69 -7.29
N ASP A 360 13.51 17.05 -7.66
CA ASP A 360 13.41 15.60 -7.82
C ASP A 360 12.66 15.26 -9.11
N GLU A 361 13.41 14.83 -10.13
CA GLU A 361 12.87 14.40 -11.42
C GLU A 361 12.41 12.92 -11.43
N SER A 362 12.64 12.19 -10.34
CA SER A 362 12.31 10.77 -10.27
C SER A 362 10.80 10.51 -10.19
N VAL A 363 10.02 11.54 -9.83
CA VAL A 363 8.57 11.50 -9.64
C VAL A 363 7.87 12.46 -10.62
N VAL A 364 6.82 11.97 -11.27
CA VAL A 364 5.98 12.73 -12.20
C VAL A 364 4.52 12.46 -11.90
N GLU A 365 3.78 13.51 -11.57
CA GLU A 365 2.34 13.48 -11.38
C GLU A 365 1.65 14.18 -12.54
N LEU A 366 0.67 13.53 -13.16
CA LEU A 366 -0.09 14.06 -14.28
C LEU A 366 -1.58 14.07 -13.95
N ILE A 367 -2.24 15.20 -14.24
CA ILE A 367 -3.67 15.38 -13.98
C ILE A 367 -4.35 15.86 -15.26
N THR A 368 -5.51 15.26 -15.57
CA THR A 368 -6.36 15.70 -16.67
C THR A 368 -7.31 16.81 -16.19
N PRO A 369 -7.35 17.97 -16.85
CA PRO A 369 -8.28 19.04 -16.51
C PRO A 369 -9.73 18.66 -16.84
N MET A 370 -10.66 19.37 -16.23
CA MET A 370 -12.10 19.20 -16.39
C MET A 370 -12.70 20.41 -17.10
N ARG A 371 -13.70 20.18 -17.96
CA ARG A 371 -14.51 21.28 -18.51
C ARG A 371 -15.48 21.75 -17.45
N THR A 372 -15.49 23.06 -17.22
CA THR A 372 -16.52 23.76 -16.46
C THR A 372 -17.23 24.73 -17.40
N TYR A 373 -18.56 24.69 -17.43
CA TYR A 373 -19.41 25.57 -18.26
C TYR A 373 -20.01 26.71 -17.44
#